data_AF-A0A2H0NZU8-F1
#
_entry.id   AF-A0A2H0NZU8-F1
#
_cell.length_a   1.000
_cell.length_b   1.000
_cell.length_c   1.000
_cell.angle_alpha   90.00
_cell.angle_beta   90.00
_cell.angle_gamma   90.00
#
_symmetry.space_group_name_H-M   'P 1'
#
loop_
_entity.id
_entity.type
_entity.pdbx_description
1 polymer ?
#
loop_
_entity_poly.entity_id
_entity_poly.type
_entity_poly.pdbx_seq_one_letter_code
_entity_poly.pdbx_strand_id
1 'polypeptide(L)'
;MRALNIAVLLVLASQGSWAAETASFLDIGVSARALGMGGAYTALADDANAIYWNPAGLARLDKREFTASHAEMFESTRLDFLAYAQPTSQGTFAAGLTYLSQGKIEGRDGLGRPTAGYDASDAALSLGYARKLDAADLGATFKYLRSHIG
;
A
#
# COMPACT_ATOMS: atom_id res chain seq x y z
N MET A 1 -10.81 -24.43 -40.80
CA MET A 1 -11.44 -24.72 -39.49
C MET A 1 -11.05 -23.58 -38.55
N ARG A 2 -11.98 -22.67 -38.22
CA ARG A 2 -11.73 -21.50 -37.36
C ARG A 2 -12.12 -21.88 -35.93
N ALA A 3 -11.16 -21.87 -35.01
CA ALA A 3 -11.40 -22.13 -33.60
C ALA A 3 -12.08 -20.90 -32.97
N LEU A 4 -13.23 -21.11 -32.34
CA LEU A 4 -13.99 -20.11 -31.59
C LEU A 4 -13.54 -20.21 -30.13
N ASN A 5 -12.77 -19.24 -29.65
CA ASN A 5 -12.35 -19.16 -28.25
C ASN A 5 -13.46 -18.51 -27.43
N ILE A 6 -14.11 -19.29 -26.57
CA ILE A 6 -15.10 -18.79 -25.60
C ILE A 6 -14.34 -18.37 -24.34
N ALA A 7 -14.24 -17.07 -24.09
CA ALA A 7 -13.77 -16.53 -22.82
C ALA A 7 -14.94 -16.52 -21.83
N VAL A 8 -14.86 -17.32 -20.77
CA VAL A 8 -15.80 -17.27 -19.65
C VAL A 8 -15.30 -16.23 -18.66
N LEU A 9 -16.02 -15.10 -18.57
CA LEU A 9 -15.75 -14.05 -17.60
C LEU A 9 -16.45 -14.44 -16.27
N LEU A 10 -15.69 -14.88 -15.28
CA LEU A 10 -16.22 -15.20 -13.95
C LEU A 10 -16.32 -13.89 -13.14
N VAL A 11 -17.51 -13.32 -13.05
CA VAL A 11 -17.77 -12.18 -12.15
C VAL A 11 -18.08 -12.74 -10.76
N LEU A 12 -17.09 -12.69 -9.87
CA LEU A 12 -17.32 -12.90 -8.44
C LEU A 12 -17.96 -11.63 -7.87
N ALA A 13 -19.27 -11.66 -7.62
CA ALA A 13 -19.91 -10.64 -6.82
C ALA A 13 -19.35 -10.73 -5.39
N SER A 14 -18.56 -9.73 -4.97
CA SER A 14 -18.12 -9.62 -3.58
C SER A 14 -19.31 -9.22 -2.71
N GLN A 15 -19.76 -10.13 -1.86
CA GLN A 15 -20.61 -9.80 -0.73
C GLN A 15 -19.82 -8.84 0.16
N GLY A 16 -20.33 -7.63 0.38
CA GLY A 16 -19.71 -6.64 1.26
C GLY A 16 -19.64 -7.18 2.68
N SER A 17 -18.50 -7.74 3.07
CA SER A 17 -18.19 -8.02 4.46
C SER A 17 -17.67 -6.71 5.06
N TRP A 18 -18.43 -6.14 5.99
CA TRP A 18 -17.93 -5.10 6.88
C TRP A 18 -17.00 -5.77 7.88
N ALA A 19 -15.79 -6.09 7.43
CA ALA A 19 -14.72 -6.48 8.33
C ALA A 19 -14.38 -5.25 9.19
N ALA A 20 -14.23 -5.42 10.49
CA ALA A 20 -13.65 -4.37 11.31
C ALA A 20 -12.21 -4.11 10.79
N GLU A 21 -12.00 -2.96 10.16
CA GLU A 21 -10.71 -2.57 9.60
C GLU A 21 -9.77 -2.16 10.73
N THR A 22 -8.91 -3.07 11.15
CA THR A 22 -7.70 -2.72 11.89
C THR A 22 -6.64 -2.32 10.84
N ALA A 23 -6.33 -1.03 10.74
CA ALA A 23 -5.38 -0.39 9.79
C ALA A 23 -5.93 0.20 8.48
N SER A 24 -7.01 0.97 8.57
CA SER A 24 -7.58 1.73 7.44
C SER A 24 -6.63 2.71 6.75
N PHE A 25 -5.51 3.10 7.39
CA PHE A 25 -4.49 3.93 6.73
C PHE A 25 -3.85 3.24 5.51
N LEU A 26 -3.90 1.91 5.43
CA LEU A 26 -3.41 1.17 4.25
C LEU A 26 -4.35 1.29 3.04
N ASP A 27 -5.61 1.69 3.23
CA ASP A 27 -6.56 1.83 2.13
C ASP A 27 -6.45 3.17 1.41
N ILE A 28 -5.75 4.15 2.01
CA ILE A 28 -5.45 5.45 1.37
C ILE A 28 -4.62 5.25 0.09
N GLY A 29 -3.70 4.29 0.13
CA GLY A 29 -2.74 4.04 -0.95
C GLY A 29 -1.53 4.96 -0.92
N VAL A 30 -0.45 4.54 -1.57
CA VAL A 30 0.84 5.26 -1.58
C VAL A 30 1.33 5.53 -3.00
N SER A 31 2.34 6.39 -3.13
CA SER A 31 2.97 6.85 -4.37
C SER A 31 2.13 7.81 -5.22
N ALA A 32 2.76 8.88 -5.71
CA ALA A 32 2.10 9.86 -6.56
C ALA A 32 1.60 9.25 -7.89
N ARG A 33 2.35 8.29 -8.45
CA ARG A 33 1.98 7.61 -9.71
C ARG A 33 0.70 6.79 -9.54
N ALA A 34 0.64 5.92 -8.54
CA ALA A 34 -0.53 5.09 -8.30
C ALA A 34 -1.76 5.92 -7.93
N LEU A 35 -1.59 6.92 -7.05
CA LEU A 35 -2.67 7.82 -6.66
C LEU A 35 -3.17 8.68 -7.84
N GLY A 36 -2.28 9.13 -8.73
CA GLY A 36 -2.65 9.84 -9.96
C GLY A 36 -3.49 9.00 -10.94
N MET A 37 -3.46 7.68 -10.82
CA MET A 37 -4.33 6.75 -11.57
C MET A 37 -5.59 6.35 -10.78
N GLY A 38 -5.91 7.06 -9.69
CA GLY A 38 -7.05 6.73 -8.83
C GLY A 38 -6.90 5.41 -8.09
N GLY A 39 -5.65 4.99 -7.80
CA GLY A 39 -5.36 3.71 -7.13
C GLY A 39 -5.34 2.50 -8.07
N ALA A 40 -5.59 2.67 -9.37
CA ALA A 40 -5.57 1.60 -10.36
C ALA A 40 -4.13 1.20 -10.76
N TYR A 41 -3.37 0.62 -9.82
CA TYR A 41 -1.94 0.29 -10.04
C TYR A 41 -1.58 -1.19 -9.97
N THR A 42 -2.46 -2.06 -9.45
CA THR A 42 -2.16 -3.49 -9.20
C THR A 42 -1.60 -4.25 -10.41
N ALA A 43 -2.11 -3.97 -11.62
CA ALA A 43 -1.67 -4.63 -12.85
C ALA A 43 -0.40 -4.01 -13.45
N LEU A 44 -0.14 -2.74 -13.15
CA LEU A 44 1.00 -1.99 -13.67
C LEU A 44 2.23 -2.10 -12.78
N ALA A 45 2.08 -2.30 -11.47
CA ALA A 45 3.14 -2.43 -10.45
C ALA A 45 4.48 -2.97 -10.99
N ASP A 46 5.32 -2.06 -11.49
CA ASP A 46 6.52 -2.29 -12.30
C ASP A 46 7.73 -1.54 -11.73
N ASP A 47 7.60 -1.00 -10.52
CA ASP A 47 8.63 -0.27 -9.80
C ASP A 47 8.66 -0.64 -8.30
N ALA A 48 9.53 -0.03 -7.50
CA ALA A 48 9.63 -0.28 -6.06
C ALA A 48 8.30 -0.09 -5.28
N ASN A 49 7.31 0.64 -5.81
CA ASN A 49 5.99 0.77 -5.19
C ASN A 49 5.20 -0.56 -5.24
N ALA A 50 5.61 -1.53 -6.07
CA ALA A 50 5.01 -2.86 -6.16
C ALA A 50 4.95 -3.59 -4.81
N ILE A 51 5.89 -3.36 -3.89
CA ILE A 51 5.84 -3.95 -2.53
C ILE A 51 4.53 -3.62 -1.79
N TYR A 52 3.93 -2.45 -2.08
CA TYR A 52 2.68 -2.00 -1.48
C TYR A 52 1.47 -2.54 -2.25
N TRP A 53 1.47 -2.42 -3.58
CA TRP A 53 0.29 -2.64 -4.42
C TRP A 53 0.15 -4.07 -4.94
N ASN A 54 1.24 -4.67 -5.40
CA ASN A 54 1.26 -6.05 -5.91
C ASN A 54 2.70 -6.59 -5.91
N PRO A 55 3.12 -7.36 -4.89
CA PRO A 55 4.50 -7.80 -4.77
C PRO A 55 4.96 -8.69 -5.93
N ALA A 56 4.06 -9.35 -6.67
CA ALA A 56 4.46 -10.12 -7.85
C ALA A 56 5.15 -9.24 -8.92
N GLY A 57 4.80 -7.95 -8.97
CA GLY A 57 5.44 -6.97 -9.84
C GLY A 57 6.95 -6.81 -9.63
N LEU A 58 7.42 -7.00 -8.39
CA LEU A 58 8.84 -6.93 -8.05
C LEU A 58 9.70 -7.94 -8.82
N ALA A 59 9.11 -9.07 -9.25
CA ALA A 59 9.81 -10.10 -10.03
C ALA A 59 10.27 -9.61 -11.42
N ARG A 60 9.71 -8.50 -11.92
CA ARG A 60 10.01 -7.92 -13.23
C ARG A 60 11.06 -6.82 -13.17
N LEU A 61 11.52 -6.45 -11.98
CA LEU A 61 12.52 -5.40 -11.82
C LEU A 61 13.91 -5.92 -12.23
N ASP A 62 14.54 -5.22 -13.18
CA ASP A 62 15.89 -5.53 -13.63
C ASP A 62 16.97 -4.70 -12.92
N LYS A 63 16.56 -3.61 -12.23
CA LYS A 63 17.47 -2.66 -11.57
C LYS A 63 17.05 -2.39 -10.15
N ARG A 64 18.02 -1.93 -9.36
CA ARG A 64 17.76 -1.46 -7.99
C ARG A 64 16.97 -0.17 -8.07
N GLU A 65 15.92 -0.07 -7.27
CA GLU A 65 15.04 1.10 -7.27
C GLU A 65 14.76 1.57 -5.87
N PHE A 66 14.66 2.87 -5.72
CA PHE A 66 14.27 3.55 -4.49
C PHE A 66 13.15 4.52 -4.82
N THR A 67 12.13 4.57 -3.98
CA THR A 67 10.99 5.48 -4.11
C THR A 67 10.70 6.13 -2.75
N ALA A 68 10.27 7.38 -2.82
CA ALA A 68 9.80 8.16 -1.69
C ALA A 68 8.59 8.96 -2.16
N SER A 69 7.54 9.01 -1.35
CA SER A 69 6.38 9.85 -1.59
C SER A 69 5.88 10.46 -0.29
N HIS A 70 5.42 11.70 -0.39
CA HIS A 70 4.81 12.47 0.68
C HIS A 70 3.47 13.01 0.16
N ALA A 71 2.41 12.82 0.94
CA ALA A 71 1.10 13.37 0.65
C ALA A 71 0.58 14.15 1.87
N GLU A 72 0.26 15.42 1.67
CA GLU A 72 -0.48 16.24 2.63
C GLU A 72 -1.97 16.13 2.32
N MET A 73 -2.76 15.73 3.32
CA MET A 73 -4.21 15.59 3.27
C MET A 73 -4.86 16.67 4.15
N PHE A 74 -6.20 16.65 4.24
CA PHE A 74 -6.93 17.57 5.09
C PHE A 74 -6.56 17.41 6.57
N GLU A 75 -6.82 18.46 7.36
CA GLU A 75 -6.57 18.48 8.82
C GLU A 75 -5.11 18.21 9.21
N SER A 76 -4.17 18.63 8.37
CA SER A 76 -2.72 18.41 8.58
C SER A 76 -2.34 16.93 8.73
N THR A 77 -3.13 16.04 8.11
CA THR A 77 -2.80 14.63 8.01
C THR A 77 -1.76 14.43 6.92
N ARG A 78 -0.72 13.64 7.21
CA ARG A 78 0.39 13.37 6.30
C ARG A 78 0.57 11.88 6.14
N LEU A 79 0.77 11.45 4.90
CA LEU A 79 1.13 10.08 4.56
C LEU A 79 2.48 10.07 3.85
N ASP A 80 3.46 9.45 4.49
CA ASP A 80 4.80 9.23 3.97
C ASP A 80 4.99 7.77 3.60
N PHE A 81 5.62 7.53 2.46
CA PHE A 81 5.98 6.20 2.01
C PHE A 81 7.38 6.18 1.42
N LEU A 82 8.15 5.17 1.79
CA LEU A 82 9.50 4.91 1.32
C LEU A 82 9.60 3.44 0.96
N ALA A 83 10.22 3.11 -0.16
CA ALA A 83 10.54 1.73 -0.48
C ALA A 83 11.82 1.58 -1.28
N TYR A 84 12.45 0.42 -1.12
CA TYR A 84 13.63 0.00 -1.84
C TYR A 84 13.45 -1.41 -2.37
N ALA A 85 13.83 -1.63 -3.63
CA ALA A 85 13.81 -2.94 -4.27
C ALA A 85 15.20 -3.30 -4.81
N GLN A 86 15.61 -4.53 -4.55
CA GLN A 86 16.91 -5.10 -4.88
C GLN A 86 16.71 -6.39 -5.67
N PRO A 87 16.79 -6.34 -7.01
CA PRO A 87 16.83 -7.54 -7.83
C PRO A 87 18.12 -8.34 -7.59
N THR A 88 17.99 -9.67 -7.55
CA THR A 88 19.08 -10.63 -7.40
C THR A 88 18.87 -11.80 -8.36
N SER A 89 19.86 -12.67 -8.49
CA SER A 89 19.74 -13.89 -9.33
C SER A 89 18.67 -14.86 -8.84
N GLN A 90 18.25 -14.78 -7.57
CA GLN A 90 17.25 -15.66 -6.98
C GLN A 90 15.84 -15.05 -7.00
N GLY A 91 15.68 -13.77 -7.37
CA GLY A 91 14.45 -13.00 -7.26
C GLY A 91 14.71 -11.59 -6.71
N THR A 92 13.66 -10.86 -6.40
CA THR A 92 13.74 -9.46 -5.95
C THR A 92 13.33 -9.35 -4.50
N PHE A 93 14.22 -8.82 -3.66
CA PHE A 93 13.89 -8.45 -2.29
C PHE A 93 13.46 -6.99 -2.24
N ALA A 94 12.52 -6.65 -1.37
CA ALA A 94 12.10 -5.28 -1.17
C ALA A 94 11.84 -4.99 0.30
N ALA A 95 12.02 -3.75 0.70
CA ALA A 95 11.64 -3.24 2.01
C ALA A 95 10.97 -1.88 1.85
N GLY A 96 10.02 -1.56 2.73
CA GLY A 96 9.36 -0.26 2.70
C GLY A 96 8.80 0.14 4.05
N LEU A 97 8.57 1.44 4.21
CA LEU A 97 7.98 2.06 5.38
C LEU A 97 6.81 2.91 4.91
N THR A 98 5.65 2.74 5.54
CA THR A 98 4.49 3.63 5.42
C THR A 98 4.27 4.28 6.77
N TYR A 99 4.07 5.60 6.81
CA TYR A 99 3.83 6.34 8.03
C TYR A 99 2.71 7.36 7.81
N LEU A 100 1.64 7.23 8.57
CA LEU A 100 0.55 8.21 8.64
C LEU A 100 0.71 8.99 9.95
N SER A 101 0.70 10.31 9.87
CA SER A 101 0.59 11.17 11.06
C SER A 101 -0.60 12.10 10.91
N GLN A 102 -1.43 12.15 11.94
CA GLN A 102 -2.54 13.09 12.04
C GLN A 102 -2.08 14.30 12.85
N GLY A 103 -2.56 15.49 12.49
CA GLY A 103 -2.27 16.72 13.22
C GLY A 103 -2.82 16.69 14.65
N LYS A 104 -2.58 17.77 15.40
CA LYS A 104 -3.20 17.93 16.72
C LYS A 104 -4.71 18.13 16.57
N ILE A 105 -5.46 17.23 17.17
CA ILE A 105 -6.92 17.29 17.26
C ILE A 105 -7.28 18.04 18.54
N GLU A 106 -8.06 19.12 18.42
CA GLU A 106 -8.56 19.85 19.59
C GLU A 106 -9.64 19.04 20.32
N GLY A 107 -9.37 18.66 21.58
CA GLY A 107 -10.39 18.04 22.42
C GLY A 107 -11.39 19.06 22.96
N ARG A 108 -12.67 18.67 23.06
CA ARG A 108 -13.73 19.45 23.73
C ARG A 108 -14.62 18.56 24.58
N ASP A 109 -15.08 19.07 25.72
CA ASP A 109 -16.04 18.36 26.57
C ASP A 109 -17.49 18.51 26.07
N GLY A 110 -18.45 17.85 26.74
CA GLY A 110 -19.88 17.93 26.40
C GLY A 110 -20.51 19.32 26.56
N LEU A 111 -19.79 20.29 27.13
CA LEU A 111 -20.17 21.70 27.24
C LEU A 111 -19.39 22.59 26.25
N GLY A 112 -18.61 21.99 25.34
CA GLY A 112 -17.85 22.68 24.29
C GLY A 112 -16.56 23.35 24.79
N ARG A 113 -16.15 23.12 26.04
CA ARG A 113 -14.94 23.70 26.63
C ARG A 113 -13.70 22.95 26.13
N PRO A 114 -12.61 23.64 25.78
CA PRO A 114 -11.37 22.98 25.33
C PRO A 114 -10.81 22.03 26.39
N THR A 115 -10.38 20.84 25.97
CA THR A 115 -9.66 19.84 26.79
C THR A 115 -8.23 19.66 26.28
N ALA A 116 -7.49 18.69 26.82
CA ALA A 116 -6.24 18.25 26.19
C ALA A 116 -6.51 17.84 24.74
N GLY A 117 -5.60 18.20 23.83
CA GLY A 117 -5.63 17.76 22.45
C GLY A 117 -5.07 16.35 22.31
N TYR A 118 -5.38 15.72 21.18
CA TYR A 118 -4.98 14.36 20.85
C TYR A 118 -4.14 14.36 19.58
N ASP A 119 -3.27 13.38 19.45
CA ASP A 119 -2.59 13.09 18.19
C ASP A 119 -2.60 11.60 17.91
N ALA A 120 -2.47 11.23 16.64
CA ALA A 120 -2.48 9.85 16.23
C ALA A 120 -1.47 9.62 15.11
N SER A 121 -0.80 8.47 15.17
CA SER A 121 0.14 8.04 14.14
C SER A 121 0.06 6.54 13.93
N ASP A 122 0.22 6.14 12.67
CA ASP A 122 0.23 4.74 12.25
C ASP A 122 1.46 4.48 11.39
N ALA A 123 2.09 3.32 11.59
CA ALA A 123 3.27 2.91 10.83
C ALA A 123 3.11 1.48 10.34
N ALA A 124 3.57 1.20 9.13
CA ALA A 124 3.76 -0.15 8.61
C ALA A 124 5.16 -0.34 8.05
N LEU A 125 5.90 -1.30 8.62
CA LEU A 125 7.12 -1.83 8.01
C LEU A 125 6.75 -2.98 7.06
N SER A 126 7.14 -2.89 5.81
CA SER A 126 6.89 -3.90 4.77
C SER A 126 8.18 -4.59 4.36
N LEU A 127 8.16 -5.92 4.29
CA LEU A 127 9.23 -6.74 3.72
C LEU A 127 8.64 -7.61 2.61
N GLY A 128 9.20 -7.53 1.42
CA GLY A 128 8.69 -8.19 0.23
C GLY A 128 9.73 -9.08 -0.42
N TYR A 129 9.27 -10.14 -1.07
CA TYR A 129 10.07 -10.96 -1.97
C TYR A 129 9.22 -11.41 -3.15
N ALA A 130 9.83 -11.45 -4.34
CA ALA A 130 9.17 -11.93 -5.54
C ALA A 130 10.11 -12.68 -6.46
N ARG A 131 9.55 -13.58 -7.25
CA ARG A 131 10.27 -14.41 -8.20
C ARG A 131 9.43 -14.69 -9.44
N LYS A 132 10.09 -14.63 -10.59
CA LYS A 132 9.52 -15.02 -11.88
C LYS A 132 9.49 -16.54 -12.01
N LEU A 133 8.33 -17.08 -12.40
CA LEU A 133 8.15 -18.48 -12.81
C LEU A 133 7.77 -18.54 -14.30
N ASP A 134 7.70 -19.74 -14.87
CA ASP A 134 7.47 -19.93 -16.30
C ASP A 134 6.10 -19.42 -16.78
N ALA A 135 5.07 -19.56 -15.95
CA ALA A 135 3.68 -19.21 -16.30
C ALA A 135 3.17 -17.95 -15.58
N ALA A 136 3.83 -17.51 -14.51
CA ALA A 136 3.38 -16.38 -13.68
C ALA A 136 4.52 -15.80 -12.85
N ASP A 137 4.35 -14.56 -12.42
CA ASP A 137 5.17 -13.95 -11.38
C ASP A 137 4.51 -14.17 -10.02
N LEU A 138 5.30 -14.58 -9.02
CA LEU A 138 4.83 -14.70 -7.65
C LEU A 138 5.54 -13.70 -6.76
N GLY A 139 4.82 -13.12 -5.81
CA GLY A 139 5.40 -12.28 -4.79
C GLY A 139 4.55 -12.27 -3.53
N ALA A 140 5.21 -11.99 -2.40
CA ALA A 140 4.56 -11.86 -1.10
C ALA A 140 5.18 -10.67 -0.35
N THR A 141 4.35 -9.99 0.44
CA THR A 141 4.77 -8.93 1.35
C THR A 141 4.28 -9.26 2.75
N PHE A 142 5.18 -9.24 3.71
CA PHE A 142 4.87 -9.22 5.14
C PHE A 142 4.83 -7.77 5.63
N LYS A 143 3.81 -7.41 6.41
CA LYS A 143 3.65 -6.07 7.00
C LYS A 143 3.55 -6.17 8.51
N TYR A 144 4.37 -5.40 9.23
CA TYR A 144 4.28 -5.19 10.67
C TYR A 144 3.73 -3.80 10.95
N LEU A 145 2.62 -3.73 11.69
CA LEU A 145 1.86 -2.52 11.91
C LEU A 145 1.99 -2.06 13.36
N ARG A 146 2.09 -0.74 13.55
CA ARG A 146 2.08 -0.11 14.87
C ARG A 146 1.25 1.17 14.83
N SER A 147 0.29 1.26 15.72
CA SER A 147 -0.54 2.44 15.93
C SER A 147 -0.20 3.07 17.27
N HIS A 148 -0.16 4.40 17.32
CA HIS A 148 0.00 5.19 18.52
C HIS A 148 -1.05 6.29 18.54
N ILE A 149 -1.78 6.38 19.65
CA ILE A 149 -2.77 7.42 19.91
C ILE A 149 -2.35 8.07 21.23
N GLY A 150 -2.21 9.40 21.22
CA GLY A 150 -1.80 10.25 22.34
C GLY A 150 -2.92 11.15 22.81
#